data_AF-A0A8T4P5P6-F1
#
_entry.id   AF-A0A8T4P5P6-F1
#
_cell.length_a   1.000
_cell.length_b   1.000
_cell.length_c   1.000
_cell.angle_alpha   90.00
_cell.angle_beta   90.00
_cell.angle_gamma   90.00
#
_symmetry.space_group_name_H-M   'P 1'
#
loop_
_entity.id
_entity.type
_entity.pdbx_description
1 polymer ?
#
loop_
_entity_poly.entity_id
_entity_poly.type
_entity_poly.pdbx_seq_one_letter_code
_entity_poly.pdbx_strand_id
1 'polypeptide(L)' 'MEKTSPTTTYCYGNKVAIVLWIKEKLLAIMIEDEVIANSFKEFFEVLWKNAYH' A
#
# COMPACT_ATOMS: atom_id res chain seq x y z
N MET A 1 -10.01 -20.94 6.06
CA MET A 1 -8.86 -20.15 5.58
C MET A 1 -9.09 -18.73 6.03
N GLU A 2 -8.26 -18.19 6.92
CA GLU A 2 -8.29 -16.75 7.19
C GLU A 2 -8.02 -16.02 5.88
N LYS A 3 -8.96 -15.17 5.44
CA LYS A 3 -8.72 -14.25 4.34
C LYS A 3 -7.75 -13.20 4.85
N THR A 4 -6.46 -13.37 4.59
CA THR A 4 -5.50 -12.29 4.74
C THR A 4 -5.73 -11.30 3.60
N SER A 5 -6.39 -10.18 3.90
CA SER A 5 -6.40 -9.06 2.97
C SER A 5 -4.96 -8.60 2.70
N PRO A 6 -4.62 -8.18 1.47
CA PRO A 6 -3.33 -7.56 1.20
C PRO A 6 -3.08 -6.39 2.15
N THR A 7 -1.80 -6.14 2.46
CA THR A 7 -1.39 -5.02 3.31
C THR A 7 -2.01 -3.71 2.80
N THR A 8 -2.66 -2.97 3.69
CA THR A 8 -3.27 -1.69 3.33
C THR A 8 -2.17 -0.67 3.09
N THR A 9 -2.15 -0.10 1.89
CA THR A 9 -1.15 0.90 1.49
C THR A 9 -1.85 2.16 1.03
N TYR A 10 -1.52 3.30 1.63
CA TYR A 10 -1.98 4.62 1.21
C TYR A 10 -0.85 5.33 0.48
N CYS A 11 -1.12 5.85 -0.72
CA CYS A 11 -0.20 6.70 -1.47
C CYS A 11 -0.81 8.09 -1.61
N TYR A 12 -0.09 9.14 -1.19
CA TYR A 12 -0.57 10.52 -1.26
C TYR A 12 0.59 11.52 -1.30
N GLY A 13 0.57 12.44 -2.26
CA GLY A 13 1.69 13.36 -2.48
C GLY A 13 3.02 12.60 -2.65
N ASN A 14 4.03 12.98 -1.86
CA ASN A 14 5.34 12.34 -1.76
C ASN A 14 5.44 11.29 -0.62
N LYS A 15 4.30 10.76 -0.14
CA LYS A 15 4.24 9.88 1.03
C LYS A 15 3.57 8.54 0.72
N VAL A 16 4.05 7.51 1.42
CA VAL A 16 3.44 6.17 1.47
C VAL A 16 3.25 5.77 2.92
N ALA A 17 2.04 5.34 3.27
CA ALA A 17 1.74 4.74 4.56
C ALA A 17 1.41 3.25 4.36
N ILE A 18 2.23 2.37 4.92
CA ILE A 18 1.99 0.92 4.94
C ILE A 18 1.42 0.56 6.30
N VAL A 19 0.22 -0.02 6.31
CA VAL A 19 -0.53 -0.33 7.53
C VAL A 19 -0.71 -1.84 7.65
N LEU A 20 -0.10 -2.41 8.68
CA LEU A 20 -0.19 -3.82 9.03
C LEU A 20 -1.06 -4.00 10.27
N TRP A 21 -2.11 -4.78 10.11
CA TRP A 21 -2.92 -5.29 11.21
C TRP A 21 -2.35 -6.63 11.67
N ILE A 22 -1.60 -6.63 12.76
CA ILE A 22 -0.95 -7.82 13.32
C ILE A 22 -1.72 -8.20 14.58
N LYS A 23 -2.67 -9.15 14.47
CA LYS A 23 -3.63 -9.49 15.52
C LYS A 23 -4.37 -8.24 16.00
N GLU A 24 -4.20 -7.85 17.26
CA GLU A 24 -4.81 -6.67 17.88
C GLU A 24 -3.92 -5.42 17.82
N LYS A 25 -2.78 -5.49 17.13
CA LYS A 25 -1.82 -4.39 17.02
C LYS A 25 -1.84 -3.77 15.63
N LEU A 26 -1.81 -2.45 15.60
CA LEU A 26 -1.60 -1.65 14.41
C LEU A 26 -0.12 -1.25 14.32
N LEU A 27 0.55 -1.64 13.24
CA LEU A 27 1.86 -1.10 12.87
C LEU A 27 1.69 -0.27 11.60
N ALA A 28 2.06 1.01 11.68
CA ALA A 28 2.11 1.90 10.53
C ALA A 28 3.56 2.30 10.25
N ILE A 29 3.97 2.15 8.99
CA ILE A 29 5.27 2.63 8.49
C ILE A 29 4.98 3.77 7.53
N MET A 30 5.49 4.95 7.84
CA MET A 30 5.40 6.13 6.98
C MET A 30 6.74 6.35 6.29
N ILE A 31 6.70 6.50 4.96
CA ILE A 31 7.86 6.85 4.15
C ILE A 31 7.53 8.15 3.42
N GLU A 32 8.36 9.17 3.59
CA GLU A 32 8.27 10.44 2.86
C GLU A 32 9.43 10.53 1.89
N ASP A 33 9.18 10.11 0.65
CA ASP A 33 10.13 10.13 -0.46
C ASP A 33 9.36 10.08 -1.78
N GLU A 34 9.68 10.98 -2.70
CA GLU A 34 8.97 11.12 -3.97
C GLU A 34 9.16 9.90 -4.89
N VAL A 35 10.37 9.35 -4.96
CA VAL A 35 10.70 8.21 -5.83
C VAL A 35 9.96 6.97 -5.33
N ILE A 36 9.95 6.74 -4.02
CA ILE A 36 9.22 5.62 -3.41
C ILE A 36 7.71 5.79 -3.60
N ALA A 37 7.16 6.99 -3.36
CA ALA A 37 5.73 7.25 -3.53
C ALA A 37 5.27 7.01 -4.97
N ASN A 38 6.06 7.46 -5.95
CA ASN A 38 5.76 7.22 -7.37
C ASN A 38 5.84 5.73 -7.73
N SER A 39 6.86 5.01 -7.23
CA SER A 39 6.99 3.57 -7.46
C SER A 39 5.79 2.77 -6.92
N PHE A 40 5.29 3.08 -5.72
CA PHE A 40 4.09 2.43 -5.18
C PHE A 40 2.81 2.80 -5.94
N LYS A 41 2.69 4.05 -6.42
CA LYS A 41 1.58 4.46 -7.28
C LYS A 41 1.57 3.70 -8.60
N GLU A 42 2.71 3.56 -9.26
CA GLU A 42 2.84 2.76 -10.48
C GLU A 42 2.45 1.30 -10.27
N PHE A 43 2.87 0.71 -9.14
CA PHE A 43 2.44 -0.63 -8.76
C PHE A 43 0.92 -0.75 -8.62
N PHE A 44 0.28 0.21 -7.94
CA PHE A 44 -1.19 0.26 -7.85
C PHE A 44 -1.85 0.34 -9.24
N GLU A 45 -1.35 1.21 -10.13
CA GLU A 45 -1.88 1.37 -11.49
C GLU A 45 -1.77 0.07 -12.31
N VAL A 46 -0.67 -0.68 -12.17
CA VAL A 46 -0.52 -1.99 -12.81
C VAL A 46 -1.59 -2.95 -12.31
N LEU A 47 -1.77 -3.08 -10.99
CA LEU A 47 -2.81 -3.95 -10.43
C LEU A 47 -4.21 -3.52 -10.86
N TRP A 48 -4.48 -2.22 -10.84
CA TRP A 48 -5.77 -1.65 -11.22
C TRP A 48 -6.14 -1.96 -12.66
N LYS A 49 -5.21 -1.79 -13.60
CA LYS A 49 -5.42 -2.14 -15.01
C LYS A 49 -5.68 -3.63 -15.21
N ASN A 50 -5.05 -4.49 -14.41
CA ASN A 50 -5.28 -5.94 -14.47
C ASN A 50 -6.59 -6.39 -13.81
N ALA A 51 -7.20 -5.57 -12.95
CA ALA A 51 -8.46 -5.93 -12.26
C ALA A 51 -9.70 -5.87 -13.15
N TYR A 52 -9.61 -5.22 -14.32
CA TYR A 52 -10.71 -5.04 -15.28
C TYR A 52 -10.55 -5.87 -16.57
N HIS A 53 -9.64 -6.85 -16.58
CA HIS A 53 -9.53 -7.89 -17.60
C HIS A 53 -10.04 -9.23 -17.06
#